data_AF-A0A7J6U8K0-F1
#
_entry.id   AF-A0A7J6U8K0-F1
#
_cell.length_a   1.000
_cell.length_b   1.000
_cell.length_c   1.000
_cell.angle_alpha   90.00
_cell.angle_beta   90.00
_cell.angle_gamma   90.00
#
_symmetry.space_group_name_H-M   'P 1'
#
loop_
_entity.id
_entity.type
_entity.pdbx_description
1 polymer ?
#
loop_
_entity_poly.entity_id
_entity_poly.type
_entity_poly.pdbx_seq_one_letter_code
_entity_poly.pdbx_strand_id
1 'polypeptide(L)'
;TMGFFGVDQKSLDYLLQTGRSRETVANVEAYLRAQGMFQLYGATEPEYSGDVMELDLATIEPCVSGPKRPHDRVAVSELPRDFAVGLSTPSTSFKGFNVDKAEQGRAKKFSYKGKDYSLEHGSVVLAAITSCTNTSNPGVMLGAGLLARNARDKGSRCL
;
A
#
# COMPACT_ATOMS: atom_id res chain seq x y z
N THR A 1 -0.67 21.60 -9.14
CA THR A 1 -0.09 21.15 -7.86
C THR A 1 0.46 19.76 -8.04
N MET A 2 1.67 19.47 -7.53
CA MET A 2 2.33 18.17 -7.65
C MET A 2 2.97 17.77 -6.31
N GLY A 3 3.13 16.46 -6.08
CA GLY A 3 4.12 15.97 -5.13
C GLY A 3 5.47 15.88 -5.84
N PHE A 4 6.52 16.42 -5.24
CA PHE A 4 7.84 16.49 -5.83
C PHE A 4 8.89 15.92 -4.89
N PHE A 5 9.74 15.04 -5.42
CA PHE A 5 10.94 14.55 -4.75
C PHE A 5 12.12 15.02 -5.59
N GLY A 6 13.03 15.77 -4.98
CA GLY A 6 14.23 16.28 -5.64
C GLY A 6 15.12 15.14 -6.13
N VAL A 7 15.82 15.35 -7.25
CA VAL A 7 16.71 14.33 -7.81
C VAL A 7 17.93 14.20 -6.93
N ASP A 8 18.15 13.00 -6.40
CA ASP A 8 19.24 12.66 -5.48
C ASP A 8 20.04 11.46 -6.00
N GLN A 9 20.93 10.92 -5.16
CA GLN A 9 21.71 9.73 -5.52
C GLN A 9 20.81 8.52 -5.81
N LYS A 10 19.72 8.32 -5.07
CA LYS A 10 18.80 7.18 -5.30
C LYS A 10 18.13 7.26 -6.67
N SER A 11 17.85 8.48 -7.12
CA SER A 11 17.33 8.73 -8.46
C SER A 11 18.33 8.33 -9.55
N LEU A 12 19.62 8.65 -9.38
CA LEU A 12 20.69 8.23 -10.30
C LEU A 12 20.91 6.71 -10.29
N ASP A 13 20.90 6.09 -9.11
CA ASP A 13 20.99 4.64 -8.94
C ASP A 13 19.85 3.94 -9.69
N TYR A 14 18.64 4.48 -9.61
CA TYR A 14 17.48 3.97 -10.34
C TYR A 14 17.63 4.11 -11.87
N LEU A 15 18.21 5.20 -12.38
CA LEU A 15 18.50 5.35 -13.81
C LEU A 15 19.49 4.28 -14.29
N LEU A 16 20.55 4.01 -13.53
CA LEU A 16 21.49 2.93 -13.82
C LEU A 16 20.81 1.56 -13.79
N GLN A 17 20.03 1.28 -12.74
CA GLN A 17 19.30 0.03 -12.58
C GLN A 17 18.33 -0.23 -13.73
N THR A 18 17.72 0.82 -14.27
CA THR A 18 16.80 0.74 -15.41
C THR A 18 17.49 0.84 -16.77
N GLY A 19 18.82 0.68 -16.81
CA GLY A 19 19.60 0.47 -18.03
C GLY A 19 20.12 1.73 -18.71
N ARG A 20 20.07 2.91 -18.07
CA ARG A 20 20.71 4.11 -18.63
C ARG A 20 22.23 3.96 -18.55
N SER A 21 22.94 4.46 -19.57
CA SER A 21 24.40 4.38 -19.61
C SER A 21 25.02 5.24 -18.50
N ARG A 22 26.20 4.83 -18.03
CA ARG A 22 26.95 5.60 -17.03
C ARG A 22 27.28 7.02 -17.50
N GLU A 23 27.56 7.17 -18.80
CA GLU A 23 27.81 8.48 -19.41
C GLU A 23 26.58 9.39 -19.33
N THR A 24 25.41 8.89 -19.69
CA THR A 24 24.15 9.66 -19.57
C THR A 24 23.90 10.06 -18.12
N VAL A 25 24.06 9.13 -17.17
CA VAL A 25 23.82 9.40 -15.75
C VAL A 25 24.80 10.44 -15.20
N ALA A 26 26.08 10.36 -15.57
CA ALA A 26 27.08 11.35 -15.19
C ALA A 26 26.76 12.75 -15.73
N ASN A 27 26.29 12.85 -16.98
CA ASN A 27 25.86 14.12 -17.57
C ASN A 27 24.65 14.71 -16.84
N VAL A 28 23.67 13.87 -16.48
CA VAL A 28 22.49 14.30 -15.70
C VAL A 28 22.91 14.84 -14.33
N GLU A 29 23.78 14.12 -13.62
CA GLU A 29 24.28 14.57 -12.32
C GLU A 29 25.03 15.90 -12.43
N ALA A 30 25.99 16.00 -13.37
CA ALA A 30 26.79 17.20 -13.57
C ALA A 30 25.90 18.42 -13.87
N TYR A 31 24.90 18.26 -14.73
CA TYR A 31 23.93 19.31 -15.03
C TYR A 31 23.14 19.72 -13.78
N LEU A 32 22.55 18.77 -13.06
CA LEU A 32 21.73 19.08 -11.89
C LEU A 32 22.53 19.76 -10.79
N ARG A 33 23.79 19.34 -10.57
CA ARG A 33 24.70 20.00 -9.63
C ARG A 33 25.05 21.42 -10.06
N ALA A 34 25.38 21.62 -11.34
CA ALA A 34 25.69 22.95 -11.88
C ALA A 34 24.51 23.93 -11.77
N GLN A 35 23.27 23.41 -11.83
CA GLN A 35 22.05 24.21 -11.67
C GLN A 35 21.55 24.30 -10.22
N GLY A 36 22.22 23.68 -9.24
CA GLY A 36 21.74 23.65 -7.85
C GLY A 36 20.44 22.87 -7.66
N MET A 37 20.11 21.95 -8.57
CA MET A 37 18.90 21.10 -8.55
C MET A 37 19.16 19.67 -8.05
N PHE A 38 20.40 19.34 -7.71
CA PHE A 38 20.74 18.04 -7.13
C PHE A 38 20.52 18.06 -5.62
N GLN A 39 19.58 17.24 -5.14
CA GLN A 39 19.13 17.23 -3.76
C GLN A 39 20.13 16.47 -2.87
N LEU A 40 20.54 17.11 -1.78
CA LEU A 40 21.33 16.52 -0.70
C LEU A 40 20.51 16.57 0.59
N TYR A 41 19.76 15.51 0.86
CA TYR A 41 19.00 15.40 2.10
C TYR A 41 19.93 15.43 3.32
N GLY A 42 19.62 16.26 4.32
CA GLY A 42 20.49 16.54 5.48
C GLY A 42 21.44 17.74 5.31
N ALA A 43 21.46 18.38 4.14
CA ALA A 43 22.04 19.70 3.95
C ALA A 43 21.01 20.80 4.30
N THR A 44 21.23 22.03 3.82
CA THR A 44 20.27 23.13 3.98
C THR A 44 18.92 22.77 3.39
N GLU A 45 17.88 22.81 4.22
CA GLU A 45 16.50 22.58 3.79
C GLU A 45 15.95 23.80 3.04
N PRO A 46 15.14 23.60 2.00
CA PRO A 46 14.52 24.70 1.29
C PRO A 46 13.45 25.38 2.17
N GLU A 47 13.28 26.68 1.98
CA GLU A 47 12.18 27.41 2.61
C GLU A 47 10.87 27.11 1.87
N TYR A 48 9.89 26.55 2.59
CA TYR A 48 8.56 26.29 2.06
C TYR A 48 7.62 27.44 2.41
N SER A 49 6.80 27.87 1.44
CA SER A 49 5.84 28.97 1.63
C SER A 49 4.59 28.60 2.42
N GLY A 50 4.37 27.30 2.67
CA GLY A 50 3.25 26.77 3.44
C GLY A 50 3.71 25.98 4.64
N ASP A 51 2.76 25.30 5.29
CA ASP A 51 3.04 24.50 6.47
C ASP A 51 4.05 23.37 6.17
N VAL A 52 5.06 23.26 7.02
CA VAL A 52 5.99 22.13 7.02
C VAL A 52 5.37 21.03 7.88
N MET A 53 5.13 19.86 7.28
CA MET A 53 4.58 18.70 7.96
C MET A 53 5.68 17.65 8.18
N GLU A 54 5.78 17.13 9.40
CA GLU A 54 6.73 16.09 9.77
C GLU A 54 6.05 14.72 9.88
N LEU A 55 6.77 13.67 9.46
CA LEU A 55 6.35 12.27 9.61
C LEU A 55 7.53 11.43 10.07
N ASP A 56 7.50 10.99 11.33
CA ASP A 56 8.46 10.02 11.84
C ASP A 56 8.12 8.61 11.30
N LEU A 57 9.01 8.07 10.47
CA LEU A 57 8.85 6.76 9.86
C LEU A 57 8.81 5.62 10.90
N ALA A 58 9.37 5.81 12.09
CA ALA A 58 9.31 4.83 13.18
C ALA A 58 7.89 4.66 13.73
N THR A 59 7.01 5.65 13.53
CA THR A 59 5.61 5.59 13.94
C THR A 59 4.72 4.83 12.93
N ILE A 60 5.25 4.49 11.75
CA ILE A 60 4.49 3.80 10.71
C ILE A 60 4.28 2.34 11.08
N GLU A 61 3.02 1.92 11.08
CA GLU A 61 2.60 0.54 11.22
C GLU A 61 1.90 0.04 9.94
N PRO A 62 1.85 -1.28 9.71
CA PRO A 62 1.08 -1.87 8.61
C PRO A 62 -0.40 -1.45 8.69
N CYS A 63 -0.92 -0.91 7.60
CA CYS A 63 -2.30 -0.47 7.51
C CYS A 63 -2.93 -0.85 6.16
N VAL A 64 -4.26 -0.84 6.12
CA VAL A 64 -5.07 -0.88 4.90
C VAL A 64 -5.91 0.41 4.81
N SER A 65 -6.44 0.69 3.63
CA SER A 65 -7.36 1.82 3.41
C SER A 65 -8.74 1.30 3.01
N GLY A 66 -9.80 1.84 3.61
CA GLY A 66 -11.17 1.48 3.25
C GLY A 66 -12.16 1.60 4.41
N PRO A 67 -13.39 1.10 4.24
CA PRO A 67 -13.85 0.25 3.14
C PRO A 67 -14.30 1.03 1.89
N LYS A 68 -14.51 2.34 1.98
CA LYS A 68 -15.13 3.13 0.89
C LYS A 68 -14.28 4.29 0.36
N ARG A 69 -13.23 4.74 1.06
CA ARG A 69 -12.37 5.85 0.62
C ARG A 69 -10.88 5.55 0.86
N PRO A 70 -9.96 6.08 0.02
CA PRO A 70 -8.54 5.79 0.12
C PRO A 70 -7.85 6.43 1.34
N HIS A 71 -8.38 7.53 1.88
CA HIS A 71 -7.83 8.19 3.08
C HIS A 71 -8.34 7.57 4.40
N ASP A 72 -9.25 6.59 4.34
CA ASP A 72 -9.76 5.89 5.52
C ASP A 72 -8.74 4.84 6.00
N ARG A 73 -7.66 5.30 6.64
CA ARG A 73 -6.59 4.44 7.16
C ARG A 73 -7.09 3.57 8.32
N VAL A 74 -6.74 2.28 8.28
CA VAL A 74 -7.02 1.30 9.34
C VAL A 74 -5.76 0.49 9.60
N ALA A 75 -5.24 0.49 10.82
CA ALA A 75 -4.14 -0.39 11.21
C ALA A 75 -4.55 -1.86 10.99
N VAL A 76 -3.64 -2.70 10.49
CA VAL A 76 -3.94 -4.12 10.22
C VAL A 76 -4.36 -4.85 11.50
N SER A 77 -3.77 -4.48 12.64
CA SER A 77 -4.14 -4.97 13.98
C SER A 77 -5.59 -4.65 14.36
N GLU A 78 -6.11 -3.51 13.90
CA GLU A 78 -7.45 -3.01 14.23
C GLU A 78 -8.52 -3.39 13.21
N LEU A 79 -8.13 -3.97 12.06
CA LEU A 79 -9.02 -4.28 10.96
C LEU A 79 -10.25 -5.13 11.36
N PRO A 80 -10.12 -6.21 12.18
CA PRO A 80 -11.28 -6.98 12.61
C PRO A 80 -12.28 -6.13 13.40
N ARG A 81 -11.78 -5.23 14.27
CA ARG A 81 -12.61 -4.36 15.08
C ARG A 81 -13.28 -3.27 14.24
N ASP A 82 -12.53 -2.62 13.35
CA ASP A 82 -13.05 -1.58 12.43
C ASP A 82 -14.18 -2.15 11.56
N PHE A 83 -13.99 -3.36 11.02
CA PHE A 83 -15.02 -4.02 10.22
C PHE A 83 -16.27 -4.38 11.03
N ALA A 84 -16.12 -4.93 12.24
CA ALA A 84 -17.24 -5.28 13.12
C ALA A 84 -18.06 -4.05 13.55
N VAL A 85 -17.38 -2.94 13.86
CA VAL A 85 -18.03 -1.64 14.14
C VAL A 85 -18.78 -1.15 12.90
N GLY A 86 -18.17 -1.26 11.72
CA GLY A 86 -18.80 -0.87 10.47
C GLY A 86 -20.06 -1.66 10.15
N LEU A 87 -20.08 -2.97 10.43
CA LEU A 87 -21.28 -3.81 10.28
C LEU A 87 -22.42 -3.32 11.17
N SER A 88 -22.12 -2.96 12.42
CA SER A 88 -23.11 -2.54 13.42
C SER A 88 -23.51 -1.07 13.36
N THR A 89 -22.83 -0.26 12.56
CA THR A 89 -23.11 1.18 12.46
C THR A 89 -24.48 1.38 11.80
N PRO A 90 -25.45 2.08 12.46
CA PRO A 90 -26.82 2.21 11.99
C PRO A 90 -26.96 3.29 10.90
N SER A 91 -26.06 3.27 9.92
CA SER A 91 -26.08 4.13 8.74
C SER A 91 -25.21 3.54 7.64
N THR A 92 -25.61 3.74 6.39
CA THR A 92 -24.78 3.40 5.22
C THR A 92 -23.78 4.52 4.94
N SER A 93 -22.93 4.83 5.91
CA SER A 93 -21.90 5.89 5.82
C SER A 93 -20.60 5.36 5.20
N PHE A 94 -19.55 6.17 5.10
CA PHE A 94 -18.24 5.74 4.58
C PHE A 94 -17.63 4.56 5.36
N LYS A 95 -17.96 4.44 6.65
CA LYS A 95 -17.52 3.37 7.55
C LYS A 95 -18.65 2.44 8.01
N GLY A 96 -19.89 2.66 7.56
CA GLY A 96 -21.06 1.91 8.00
C GLY A 96 -21.71 1.09 6.89
N PHE A 97 -22.17 -0.11 7.26
CA PHE A 97 -22.90 -1.02 6.37
C PHE A 97 -24.37 -1.18 6.75
N ASN A 98 -24.78 -0.75 7.95
CA ASN A 98 -26.16 -0.85 8.45
C ASN A 98 -26.73 -2.28 8.39
N VAL A 99 -25.99 -3.25 8.95
CA VAL A 99 -26.40 -4.65 9.00
C VAL A 99 -27.00 -4.96 10.37
N ASP A 100 -28.25 -5.41 10.37
CA ASP A 100 -28.96 -5.82 11.60
C ASP A 100 -28.16 -6.86 12.37
N LYS A 101 -28.10 -6.71 13.71
CA LYS A 101 -27.33 -7.63 14.58
C LYS A 101 -27.70 -9.10 14.39
N ALA A 102 -28.96 -9.40 14.08
CA ALA A 102 -29.42 -10.76 13.81
C ALA A 102 -28.81 -11.36 12.53
N GLU A 103 -28.44 -10.53 11.55
CA GLU A 103 -27.89 -10.95 10.26
C GLU A 103 -26.35 -10.93 10.23
N GLN A 104 -25.68 -10.32 11.21
CA GLN A 104 -24.21 -10.18 11.21
C GLN A 104 -23.48 -11.54 11.25
N GLY A 105 -24.08 -12.57 11.86
CA GLY A 105 -23.54 -13.94 11.88
C GLY A 105 -23.97 -14.80 10.69
N ARG A 106 -24.63 -14.21 9.69
CA ARG A 106 -25.17 -14.97 8.56
C ARG A 106 -24.06 -15.51 7.68
N ALA A 107 -24.12 -16.82 7.46
CA ALA A 107 -23.25 -17.53 6.54
C ALA A 107 -24.07 -18.28 5.48
N LYS A 108 -23.58 -18.30 4.24
CA LYS A 108 -24.20 -19.03 3.12
C LYS A 108 -23.25 -20.06 2.57
N LYS A 109 -23.69 -21.33 2.60
CA LYS A 109 -22.94 -22.44 2.02
C LYS A 109 -23.12 -22.48 0.50
N PHE A 110 -22.06 -22.83 -0.20
CA PHE A 110 -22.08 -23.06 -1.65
C PHE A 110 -21.07 -24.15 -2.03
N SER A 111 -21.29 -24.82 -3.14
CA SER A 111 -20.34 -25.82 -3.67
C SER A 111 -19.60 -25.24 -4.87
N TYR A 112 -18.27 -25.42 -4.89
CA TYR A 112 -17.42 -24.99 -6.00
C TYR A 112 -16.34 -26.03 -6.25
N LYS A 113 -16.23 -26.50 -7.50
CA LYS A 113 -15.28 -27.56 -7.91
C LYS A 113 -15.35 -28.81 -7.02
N GLY A 114 -16.56 -29.24 -6.66
CA GLY A 114 -16.79 -30.45 -5.86
C GLY A 114 -16.38 -30.33 -4.38
N LYS A 115 -16.18 -29.11 -3.87
CA LYS A 115 -15.94 -28.84 -2.45
C LYS A 115 -16.95 -27.83 -1.94
N ASP A 116 -17.37 -28.00 -0.69
CA ASP A 116 -18.30 -27.10 -0.03
C ASP A 116 -17.56 -26.01 0.74
N TYR A 117 -18.03 -24.79 0.56
CA TYR A 117 -17.50 -23.57 1.17
C TYR A 117 -18.62 -22.79 1.86
N SER A 118 -18.22 -21.85 2.71
CA SER A 118 -19.13 -20.92 3.38
C SER A 118 -18.68 -19.49 3.11
N LEU A 119 -19.64 -18.63 2.78
CA LEU A 119 -19.43 -17.20 2.62
C LEU A 119 -20.14 -16.45 3.75
N GLU A 120 -19.42 -15.59 4.43
CA GLU A 120 -19.90 -14.76 5.54
C GLU A 120 -19.45 -13.31 5.38
N HIS A 121 -19.97 -12.41 6.22
CA HIS A 121 -19.53 -11.02 6.23
C HIS A 121 -18.02 -10.92 6.50
N GLY A 122 -17.30 -10.24 5.60
CA GLY A 122 -15.84 -10.10 5.68
C GLY A 122 -15.07 -11.16 4.88
N SER A 123 -15.76 -12.14 4.27
CA SER A 123 -15.12 -13.08 3.35
C SER A 123 -14.47 -12.36 2.17
N VAL A 124 -13.19 -12.66 1.91
CA VAL A 124 -12.45 -12.12 0.78
C VAL A 124 -12.81 -12.89 -0.50
N VAL A 125 -13.52 -12.22 -1.41
CA VAL A 125 -13.91 -12.80 -2.71
C VAL A 125 -13.05 -12.32 -3.87
N LEU A 126 -12.24 -11.28 -3.64
CA LEU A 126 -11.29 -10.73 -4.59
C LEU A 126 -9.99 -10.37 -3.86
N ALA A 127 -8.89 -10.99 -4.28
CA ALA A 127 -7.54 -10.65 -3.83
C ALA A 127 -6.67 -10.44 -5.07
N ALA A 128 -6.52 -9.18 -5.48
CA ALA A 128 -5.81 -8.80 -6.68
C ALA A 128 -4.55 -8.01 -6.35
N ILE A 129 -3.40 -8.45 -6.89
CA ILE A 129 -2.19 -7.64 -6.94
C ILE A 129 -2.25 -6.82 -8.24
N THR A 130 -2.49 -5.52 -8.12
CA THR A 130 -2.75 -4.62 -9.25
C THR A 130 -2.20 -3.21 -8.97
N SER A 131 -2.41 -2.29 -9.91
CA SER A 131 -2.02 -0.88 -9.91
C SER A 131 -0.52 -0.62 -10.05
N CYS A 132 -0.19 0.43 -10.82
CA CYS A 132 1.18 0.91 -10.98
C CYS A 132 1.81 1.36 -9.67
N THR A 133 1.03 1.77 -8.66
CA THR A 133 1.53 2.23 -7.35
C THR A 133 2.37 1.15 -6.65
N ASN A 134 1.98 -0.12 -6.75
CA ASN A 134 2.66 -1.22 -6.08
C ASN A 134 3.43 -2.11 -7.06
N THR A 135 2.89 -2.35 -8.26
CA THR A 135 3.55 -3.26 -9.22
C THR A 135 4.83 -2.67 -9.81
N SER A 136 5.03 -1.35 -9.75
CA SER A 136 6.27 -0.70 -10.15
C SER A 136 7.37 -0.77 -9.08
N ASN A 137 7.06 -1.26 -7.88
CA ASN A 137 8.00 -1.42 -6.78
C ASN A 137 8.42 -2.91 -6.67
N PRO A 138 9.63 -3.29 -7.13
CA PRO A 138 10.08 -4.68 -7.09
C PRO A 138 10.17 -5.24 -5.67
N GLY A 139 10.46 -4.39 -4.67
CA GLY A 139 10.63 -4.81 -3.28
C GLY A 139 9.37 -5.44 -2.71
N VAL A 140 8.21 -4.79 -2.88
CA VAL A 140 6.92 -5.33 -2.40
C VAL A 140 6.47 -6.55 -3.21
N MET A 141 6.76 -6.58 -4.51
CA MET A 141 6.42 -7.72 -5.38
C MET A 141 7.24 -8.97 -5.04
N LEU A 142 8.54 -8.81 -4.81
CA LEU A 142 9.41 -9.88 -4.31
C LEU A 142 8.98 -10.31 -2.91
N GLY A 143 8.64 -9.36 -2.03
CA GLY A 143 8.09 -9.65 -0.70
C GLY A 143 6.84 -10.53 -0.77
N ALA A 144 5.90 -10.21 -1.66
CA ALA A 144 4.70 -11.02 -1.88
C ALA A 144 5.03 -12.43 -2.39
N GLY A 145 5.97 -12.56 -3.34
CA GLY A 145 6.42 -13.86 -3.84
C GLY A 145 7.11 -14.72 -2.78
N LEU A 146 7.96 -14.12 -1.95
CA LEU A 146 8.63 -14.81 -0.84
C LEU A 146 7.62 -15.25 0.21
N LEU A 147 6.62 -14.42 0.53
CA LEU A 147 5.53 -14.79 1.43
C LEU A 147 4.76 -15.99 0.87
N ALA A 148 4.40 -15.95 -0.42
CA ALA A 148 3.68 -17.04 -1.07
C ALA A 148 4.48 -18.36 -1.06
N ARG A 149 5.79 -18.30 -1.35
CA ARG A 149 6.69 -19.47 -1.25
C ARG A 149 6.67 -20.05 0.17
N ASN A 150 6.94 -19.22 1.17
CA ASN A 150 7.00 -19.65 2.56
C ASN A 150 5.65 -20.19 3.07
N ALA A 151 4.52 -19.62 2.61
CA ALA A 151 3.19 -20.11 2.93
C ALA A 151 2.94 -21.50 2.31
N ARG A 152 3.32 -21.69 1.04
CA ARG A 152 3.23 -22.98 0.35
C ARG A 152 4.09 -24.05 1.01
N ASP A 153 5.31 -23.71 1.42
CA ASP A 153 6.21 -24.64 2.11
C ASP A 153 5.63 -25.09 3.47
N LYS A 154 4.78 -24.27 4.08
CA LYS A 154 3.98 -24.59 5.28
C LYS A 154 2.63 -25.23 4.97
N GLY A 155 2.37 -25.65 3.73
CA GLY A 155 1.13 -26.31 3.30
C GLY A 155 -0.08 -25.39 3.13
N SER A 156 0.10 -24.07 3.22
CA SER A 156 -0.98 -23.10 3.01
C SER A 156 -1.29 -22.95 1.52
N ARG A 157 -2.57 -22.72 1.22
CA ARG A 157 -3.07 -22.48 -0.14
C ARG A 157 -4.26 -21.53 -0.12
N CYS A 158 -4.37 -20.68 -1.13
CA CYS A 158 -5.63 -20.01 -1.44
C CYS A 158 -6.58 -21.02 -2.10
N LEU A 159 -7.89 -20.79 -1.95
CA LEU A 159 -8.94 -21.59 -2.56
C LEU A 159 -9.08 -21.34 -4.07
#